data_AF-A0A7S0X2B3-F1
#
_entry.id   AF-A0A7S0X2B3-F1
#
_cell.length_a   1.000
_cell.length_b   1.000
_cell.length_c   1.000
_cell.angle_alpha   90.00
_cell.angle_beta   90.00
_cell.angle_gamma   90.00
#
_symmetry.space_group_name_H-M   'P 1'
#
loop_
_entity.id
_entity.type
_entity.pdbx_description
1 polymer ?
#
loop_
_entity_poly.entity_id
_entity_poly.type
_entity_poly.pdbx_seq_one_letter_code
_entity_poly.pdbx_strand_id
1 'polypeptide(L)'
;GGDGSTGVPYGQIVTDNDGGGAGVDVVQRGAAEDRREGGDAGPVVGPDTDTAGNKSAGAEGDAQLPGSKRYCVPAMCKRCSEVCKSFTRSKMNEASVLPLKNIHTNQTGILLGTGASLDRYVHSDFDDEGNPVVSASIKSIIYTKLAVDYVVFSDRAGPKGYDKNFRSIDAYKARKGKFYLHFTSQKTFAPGSNPKWCRRGGAQAIEGKGASLGTFPLVSDVGRYQFGSSRSSIFIALQLLLYTGVKRVYVVGCDSSIYSGYASKSGGAKFPGNGKPSEVRKIKEAWAEAVRQMPVLYPGVELIIVNPMGLNQLKGVKKINLGKKPRTLFAPPPGTPPLAPTSGVRPDAVTRRLM
;
A
#
# COMPACT_ATOMS: atom_id res chain seq x y z
N GLY A 1 -19.04 -21.19 56.48
CA GLY A 1 -19.83 -22.39 56.18
C GLY A 1 -21.21 -21.95 55.81
N GLY A 2 -21.67 -22.32 54.61
CA GLY A 2 -22.93 -21.86 54.01
C GLY A 2 -22.73 -21.46 52.55
N ASP A 3 -23.29 -22.28 51.65
CA ASP A 3 -23.84 -22.07 50.30
C ASP A 3 -23.17 -21.11 49.30
N GLY A 4 -23.13 -21.39 47.99
CA GLY A 4 -23.71 -22.46 47.21
C GLY A 4 -23.33 -22.24 45.74
N SER A 5 -22.82 -23.28 45.09
CA SER A 5 -22.41 -23.28 43.69
C SER A 5 -23.36 -24.16 42.87
N THR A 6 -24.12 -23.58 41.94
CA THR A 6 -24.91 -24.34 40.97
C THR A 6 -24.17 -24.39 39.64
N GLY A 7 -23.52 -25.53 39.38
CA GLY A 7 -23.05 -25.93 38.05
C GLY A 7 -24.18 -26.62 37.27
N VAL A 8 -24.22 -26.36 35.96
CA VAL A 8 -25.13 -27.03 35.00
C VAL A 8 -24.33 -28.11 34.27
N PRO A 9 -24.85 -29.35 34.11
CA PRO A 9 -24.08 -30.46 33.55
C PRO A 9 -24.13 -30.52 32.01
N TYR A 10 -23.03 -31.02 31.47
CA TYR A 10 -22.83 -31.42 30.06
C TYR A 10 -23.67 -32.67 29.73
N GLY A 11 -24.41 -32.60 28.63
CA GLY A 11 -25.15 -33.72 28.04
C GLY A 11 -24.28 -34.64 27.19
N GLN A 12 -24.61 -35.93 27.26
CA GLN A 12 -23.88 -37.10 26.78
C GLN A 12 -23.87 -37.27 25.25
N ILE A 13 -22.83 -37.97 24.81
CA ILE A 13 -22.68 -38.60 23.49
C ILE A 13 -23.44 -39.93 23.52
N VAL A 14 -24.29 -40.16 22.51
CA VAL A 14 -24.82 -41.49 22.17
C VAL A 14 -24.43 -41.78 20.73
N THR A 15 -23.79 -42.93 20.53
CA THR A 15 -23.41 -43.49 19.23
C THR A 15 -24.46 -44.47 18.72
N ASP A 16 -24.35 -44.71 17.42
CA ASP A 16 -24.83 -45.84 16.63
C ASP A 16 -26.30 -45.82 16.18
N ASN A 17 -26.51 -45.69 14.86
CA ASN A 17 -26.84 -46.87 14.07
C ASN A 17 -26.71 -46.66 12.56
N ASP A 18 -26.30 -47.76 11.91
CA ASP A 18 -26.16 -48.01 10.49
C ASP A 18 -27.46 -47.86 9.69
N GLY A 19 -27.34 -47.65 8.38
CA GLY A 19 -28.45 -47.85 7.45
C GLY A 19 -28.19 -47.28 6.06
N GLY A 20 -27.84 -48.14 5.12
CA GLY A 20 -27.51 -47.77 3.75
C GLY A 20 -28.69 -47.27 2.90
N GLY A 21 -28.38 -46.90 1.66
CA GLY A 21 -29.34 -47.04 0.58
C GLY A 21 -29.48 -45.86 -0.37
N ALA A 22 -28.95 -46.06 -1.58
CA ALA A 22 -29.50 -45.65 -2.87
C ALA A 22 -29.63 -44.15 -3.21
N GLY A 23 -29.26 -43.86 -4.46
CA GLY A 23 -29.21 -42.53 -5.03
C GLY A 23 -30.56 -41.96 -5.40
N VAL A 24 -30.56 -40.66 -5.70
CA VAL A 24 -31.69 -39.98 -6.34
C VAL A 24 -31.15 -38.96 -7.34
N ASP A 25 -31.75 -39.04 -8.52
CA ASP A 25 -31.56 -38.26 -9.71
C ASP A 25 -31.65 -36.75 -9.53
N VAL A 26 -30.85 -36.05 -10.34
CA VAL A 26 -30.96 -34.62 -10.61
C VAL A 26 -32.21 -34.37 -11.45
N VAL A 27 -33.29 -33.95 -10.80
CA VAL A 27 -34.47 -33.41 -11.47
C VAL A 27 -34.22 -31.95 -11.83
N GLN A 28 -33.92 -31.69 -13.10
CA GLN A 28 -34.12 -30.38 -13.71
C GLN A 28 -35.63 -30.14 -13.90
N ARG A 29 -36.16 -29.08 -13.28
CA ARG A 29 -37.45 -28.49 -13.66
C ARG A 29 -37.21 -27.10 -14.23
N GLY A 30 -37.59 -26.93 -15.50
CA GLY A 30 -37.88 -25.65 -16.09
C GLY A 30 -39.34 -25.24 -15.89
N ALA A 31 -39.59 -23.95 -16.01
CA ALA A 31 -40.83 -23.27 -16.42
C ALA A 31 -40.40 -21.82 -16.73
N ALA A 32 -40.43 -21.34 -17.98
CA ALA A 32 -41.59 -20.94 -18.81
C ALA A 32 -42.42 -19.86 -18.11
N GLU A 33 -42.21 -18.59 -18.53
CA GLU A 33 -43.16 -17.73 -19.27
C GLU A 33 -44.13 -16.98 -18.33
N ASP A 34 -44.18 -15.65 -18.39
CA ASP A 34 -45.15 -14.97 -19.25
C ASP A 34 -45.04 -13.42 -19.15
N ARG A 35 -45.55 -12.79 -20.21
CA ARG A 35 -45.62 -11.39 -20.66
C ARG A 35 -45.93 -10.30 -19.62
N ARG A 36 -45.47 -9.07 -19.92
CA ARG A 36 -46.39 -7.95 -20.27
C ARG A 36 -45.67 -6.75 -20.91
N GLU A 37 -46.38 -6.22 -21.90
CA GLU A 37 -46.12 -5.07 -22.76
C GLU A 37 -46.27 -3.73 -22.03
N GLY A 38 -45.76 -2.67 -22.66
CA GLY A 38 -46.45 -1.36 -22.62
C GLY A 38 -45.57 -0.15 -22.37
N GLY A 39 -45.49 0.73 -23.38
CA GLY A 39 -45.43 2.18 -23.15
C GLY A 39 -44.17 2.89 -23.61
N ASP A 40 -44.01 3.04 -24.93
CA ASP A 40 -43.10 4.01 -25.54
C ASP A 40 -43.91 5.29 -25.84
N ALA A 41 -43.53 6.41 -25.23
CA ALA A 41 -44.19 7.69 -25.41
C ALA A 41 -43.13 8.81 -25.53
N GLY A 42 -42.86 9.18 -26.78
CA GLY A 42 -42.78 10.56 -27.28
C GLY A 42 -41.75 11.54 -26.71
N PRO A 43 -40.88 12.14 -27.55
CA PRO A 43 -40.07 13.28 -27.16
C PRO A 43 -40.90 14.58 -27.17
N VAL A 44 -40.83 15.35 -26.07
CA VAL A 44 -41.40 16.70 -25.99
C VAL A 44 -40.41 17.68 -26.63
N VAL A 45 -40.86 18.30 -27.72
CA VAL A 45 -40.23 19.46 -28.37
C VAL A 45 -40.73 20.72 -27.67
N GLY A 46 -39.83 21.54 -27.15
CA GLY A 46 -40.12 22.88 -26.63
C GLY A 46 -39.38 23.95 -27.44
N PRO A 47 -39.97 25.13 -27.68
CA PRO A 47 -39.47 26.11 -28.64
C PRO A 47 -38.39 27.04 -28.08
N ASP A 48 -37.59 27.54 -29.03
CA ASP A 48 -36.64 28.64 -28.90
C ASP A 48 -37.26 29.91 -28.30
N THR A 49 -36.50 30.59 -27.43
CA THR A 49 -36.61 32.04 -27.25
C THR A 49 -35.21 32.64 -27.17
N ASP A 50 -34.95 33.53 -28.12
CA ASP A 50 -33.76 34.35 -28.27
C ASP A 50 -33.76 35.57 -27.33
N THR A 51 -32.53 35.96 -26.97
CA THR A 51 -32.04 37.33 -26.66
C THR A 51 -32.69 38.17 -25.55
N ALA A 52 -31.89 38.42 -24.51
CA ALA A 52 -31.70 39.76 -23.96
C ALA A 52 -30.30 39.87 -23.34
N GLY A 53 -29.52 40.83 -23.81
CA GLY A 53 -28.15 41.06 -23.37
C GLY A 53 -28.06 41.62 -21.95
N ASN A 54 -26.93 41.36 -21.28
CA ASN A 54 -26.49 42.20 -20.19
C ASN A 54 -24.97 42.38 -20.26
N LYS A 55 -24.55 43.63 -20.47
CA LYS A 55 -23.17 44.11 -20.32
C LYS A 55 -22.97 44.55 -18.88
N SER A 56 -21.71 44.49 -18.44
CA SER A 56 -21.13 45.03 -17.19
C SER A 56 -21.49 44.23 -15.92
N ALA A 57 -20.60 44.01 -14.95
CA ALA A 57 -19.36 44.68 -14.59
C ALA A 57 -18.32 43.67 -14.10
N GLY A 58 -17.05 44.09 -14.11
CA GLY A 58 -15.91 43.28 -13.73
C GLY A 58 -15.98 42.77 -12.29
N ALA A 59 -15.70 41.48 -12.11
CA ALA A 59 -15.26 40.94 -10.85
C ALA A 59 -13.72 40.94 -10.85
N GLU A 60 -13.17 41.98 -10.24
CA GLU A 60 -11.80 42.01 -9.77
C GLU A 60 -11.59 40.92 -8.70
N GLY A 61 -10.45 40.24 -8.76
CA GLY A 61 -9.76 39.77 -7.57
C GLY A 61 -10.20 38.42 -6.98
N ASP A 62 -10.12 37.34 -7.73
CA ASP A 62 -9.85 36.03 -7.11
C ASP A 62 -8.45 36.09 -6.48
N ALA A 63 -8.42 36.38 -5.18
CA ALA A 63 -7.22 36.36 -4.37
C ALA A 63 -6.55 34.98 -4.49
N GLN A 64 -5.46 34.96 -5.25
CA GLN A 64 -4.60 33.80 -5.47
C GLN A 64 -4.13 33.26 -4.12
N LEU A 65 -4.76 32.19 -3.62
CA LEU A 65 -4.33 31.53 -2.39
C LEU A 65 -2.82 31.20 -2.51
N PRO A 66 -1.95 31.68 -1.62
CA PRO A 66 -0.49 31.51 -1.71
C PRO A 66 -0.02 30.08 -1.34
N GLY A 67 -0.73 29.05 -1.81
CA GLY A 67 -0.64 27.68 -1.29
C GLY A 67 -0.18 26.60 -2.26
N SER A 68 -0.29 26.79 -3.58
CA SER A 68 0.07 25.72 -4.54
C SER A 68 1.44 25.95 -5.15
N LYS A 69 2.48 25.24 -4.68
CA LYS A 69 3.69 25.06 -5.47
C LYS A 69 3.32 24.25 -6.72
N ARG A 70 3.46 24.88 -7.88
CA ARG A 70 3.36 24.19 -9.17
C ARG A 70 4.65 23.41 -9.38
N TYR A 71 4.56 22.09 -9.47
CA TYR A 71 5.70 21.28 -9.86
C TYR A 71 5.56 20.93 -11.32
N CYS A 72 6.40 21.57 -12.12
CA CYS A 72 6.51 21.31 -13.54
C CYS A 72 7.39 20.08 -13.70
N VAL A 73 6.75 18.95 -14.01
CA VAL A 73 7.50 17.75 -14.37
C VAL A 73 8.07 18.03 -15.76
N PRO A 74 9.39 17.87 -15.99
CA PRO A 74 9.96 17.99 -17.32
C PRO A 74 9.11 17.17 -18.27
N ALA A 75 8.59 17.82 -19.30
CA ALA A 75 7.68 17.23 -20.24
C ALA A 75 8.18 15.84 -20.69
N MET A 76 7.30 14.83 -20.63
CA MET A 76 7.64 13.46 -21.04
C MET A 76 7.99 13.34 -22.53
N CYS A 77 7.85 14.42 -23.29
CA CYS A 77 8.22 14.53 -24.69
C CYS A 77 9.07 15.81 -24.92
N LYS A 78 10.11 15.72 -25.76
CA LYS A 78 11.02 16.84 -26.10
C LYS A 78 10.31 18.09 -26.66
N ARG A 79 9.04 17.99 -27.06
CA ARG A 79 8.24 19.05 -27.69
C ARG A 79 7.01 19.48 -26.87
N CYS A 80 6.81 18.93 -25.68
CA CYS A 80 5.63 19.23 -24.88
C CYS A 80 5.97 20.34 -23.89
N SER A 81 5.06 21.29 -23.66
CA SER A 81 5.19 22.27 -22.57
C SER A 81 5.17 21.53 -21.23
N GLU A 82 5.93 22.02 -20.24
CA GLU A 82 5.99 21.38 -18.93
C GLU A 82 4.58 21.28 -18.33
N VAL A 83 4.16 20.06 -17.95
CA VAL A 83 2.88 19.89 -17.27
C VAL A 83 3.10 20.17 -15.80
N CYS A 84 2.82 21.41 -15.40
CA CYS A 84 2.83 21.83 -14.02
C CYS A 84 1.65 21.22 -13.28
N LYS A 85 1.91 20.17 -12.47
CA LYS A 85 0.91 19.62 -11.56
C LYS A 85 0.99 20.39 -10.24
N SER A 86 -0.14 20.93 -9.79
CA SER A 86 -0.26 21.46 -8.43
C SER A 86 -0.43 20.32 -7.42
N PHE A 87 0.27 20.41 -6.30
CA PHE A 87 0.03 19.55 -5.15
C PHE A 87 -0.86 20.29 -4.16
N THR A 88 -1.87 19.60 -3.65
CA THR A 88 -2.76 20.14 -2.64
C THR A 88 -2.06 20.08 -1.30
N ARG A 89 -2.06 21.20 -0.56
CA ARG A 89 -1.56 21.26 0.82
C ARG A 89 -2.39 20.32 1.72
N SER A 90 -1.74 19.61 2.62
CA SER A 90 -2.38 18.64 3.52
C SER A 90 -2.08 18.98 4.98
N LYS A 91 -3.10 19.48 5.70
CA LYS A 91 -3.02 19.68 7.16
C LYS A 91 -2.80 18.36 7.90
N MET A 92 -3.31 17.26 7.34
CA MET A 92 -3.11 15.92 7.88
C MET A 92 -1.63 15.54 7.87
N ASN A 93 -0.95 15.72 6.74
CA ASN A 93 0.48 15.44 6.64
C ASN A 93 1.33 16.43 7.45
N GLU A 94 0.90 17.67 7.60
CA GLU A 94 1.59 18.64 8.49
C GLU A 94 1.62 18.15 9.94
N ALA A 95 0.58 17.46 10.39
CA ALA A 95 0.53 16.90 11.74
C ALA A 95 1.30 15.58 11.86
N SER A 96 1.23 14.70 10.86
CA SER A 96 1.73 13.32 10.98
C SER A 96 3.08 13.05 10.31
N VAL A 97 3.42 13.78 9.25
CA VAL A 97 4.60 13.51 8.40
C VAL A 97 5.65 14.61 8.51
N LEU A 98 5.27 15.88 8.62
CA LEU A 98 6.22 16.99 8.77
C LEU A 98 7.25 16.78 9.90
N PRO A 99 6.89 16.23 11.08
CA PRO A 99 7.88 15.95 12.14
C PRO A 99 8.96 14.93 11.76
N LEU A 100 8.76 14.17 10.68
CA LEU A 100 9.68 13.11 10.23
C LEU A 100 10.71 13.61 9.22
N LYS A 101 10.70 14.90 8.87
CA LYS A 101 11.63 15.46 7.89
C LYS A 101 13.07 15.32 8.39
N ASN A 102 13.93 14.71 7.58
CA ASN A 102 15.38 14.61 7.83
C ASN A 102 15.79 13.96 9.16
N ILE A 103 14.92 13.18 9.82
CA ILE A 103 15.27 12.54 11.10
C ILE A 103 16.20 11.32 10.93
N HIS A 104 16.35 10.80 9.71
CA HIS A 104 17.24 9.70 9.35
C HIS A 104 18.30 10.14 8.34
N THR A 105 18.75 11.40 8.45
CA THR A 105 19.83 11.93 7.61
C THR A 105 21.07 11.02 7.68
N ASN A 106 21.66 10.76 6.52
CA ASN A 106 22.83 9.89 6.33
C ASN A 106 22.64 8.41 6.68
N GLN A 107 21.43 7.98 7.07
CA GLN A 107 21.16 6.56 7.30
C GLN A 107 20.84 5.82 6.00
N THR A 108 21.01 4.50 6.05
CA THR A 108 20.56 3.58 5.02
C THR A 108 19.08 3.25 5.21
N GLY A 109 18.28 3.46 4.16
CA GLY A 109 16.88 3.09 4.08
C GLY A 109 16.66 1.74 3.40
N ILE A 110 15.67 0.97 3.87
CA ILE A 110 15.18 -0.24 3.20
C ILE A 110 13.69 -0.14 2.96
N LEU A 111 13.31 -0.16 1.68
CA LEU A 111 11.94 -0.23 1.24
C LEU A 111 11.54 -1.70 1.01
N LEU A 112 10.68 -2.21 1.89
CA LEU A 112 10.23 -3.59 1.87
C LEU A 112 8.88 -3.68 1.17
N GLY A 113 8.87 -4.30 -0.01
CA GLY A 113 7.66 -4.84 -0.62
C GLY A 113 7.32 -6.22 -0.02
N THR A 114 6.43 -6.95 -0.69
CA THR A 114 5.98 -8.28 -0.24
C THR A 114 5.96 -9.32 -1.35
N GLY A 115 6.68 -9.08 -2.44
CA GLY A 115 6.88 -10.02 -3.53
C GLY A 115 7.75 -11.21 -3.11
N ALA A 116 7.71 -12.26 -3.93
CA ALA A 116 8.45 -13.50 -3.73
C ALA A 116 9.97 -13.30 -3.52
N SER A 117 10.58 -12.28 -4.11
CA SER A 117 12.02 -12.02 -3.94
C SER A 117 12.42 -11.65 -2.49
N LEU A 118 11.45 -11.24 -1.66
CA LEU A 118 11.68 -10.97 -0.24
C LEU A 118 12.15 -12.21 0.53
N ASP A 119 11.76 -13.43 0.11
CA ASP A 119 12.19 -14.68 0.78
C ASP A 119 13.70 -14.91 0.72
N ARG A 120 14.39 -14.22 -0.19
CA ARG A 120 15.86 -14.31 -0.36
C ARG A 120 16.60 -13.28 0.49
N TYR A 121 15.87 -12.41 1.20
CA TYR A 121 16.44 -11.34 2.00
C TYR A 121 16.28 -11.63 3.48
N VAL A 122 17.38 -11.52 4.21
CA VAL A 122 17.43 -11.53 5.68
C VAL A 122 17.65 -10.10 6.15
N HIS A 123 16.74 -9.61 6.98
CA HIS A 123 16.83 -8.25 7.48
C HIS A 123 18.05 -8.05 8.40
N SER A 124 18.67 -6.88 8.29
CA SER A 124 19.74 -6.43 9.17
C SER A 124 19.34 -5.06 9.70
N ASP A 125 19.52 -4.86 11.00
CA ASP A 125 19.27 -3.57 11.66
C ASP A 125 20.43 -2.58 11.48
N PHE A 126 21.56 -3.04 10.93
CA PHE A 126 22.77 -2.23 10.67
C PHE A 126 23.27 -2.41 9.24
N ASP A 127 23.87 -1.36 8.68
CA ASP A 127 24.57 -1.41 7.39
C ASP A 127 26.05 -1.80 7.52
N ASP A 128 26.76 -1.89 6.38
CA ASP A 128 28.18 -2.29 6.35
C ASP A 128 29.11 -1.30 7.09
N GLU A 129 28.64 -0.09 7.37
CA GLU A 129 29.35 0.92 8.15
C GLU A 129 29.00 0.84 9.66
N GLY A 130 28.15 -0.12 10.05
CA GLY A 130 27.65 -0.26 11.41
C GLY A 130 26.59 0.76 11.80
N ASN A 131 26.04 1.51 10.84
CA ASN A 131 25.00 2.50 11.12
C ASN A 131 23.61 1.84 11.17
N PRO A 132 22.70 2.31 12.04
CA PRO A 132 21.33 1.83 12.05
C PRO A 132 20.65 2.01 10.69
N VAL A 133 19.88 0.99 10.30
CA VAL A 133 19.06 0.99 9.11
C VAL A 133 17.63 1.37 9.47
N VAL A 134 17.00 2.22 8.65
CA VAL A 134 15.58 2.52 8.74
C VAL A 134 14.79 1.79 7.66
N SER A 135 13.69 1.17 8.04
CA SER A 135 12.86 0.37 7.13
C SER A 135 11.43 0.92 6.97
N ALA A 136 10.92 0.89 5.75
CA ALA A 136 9.54 1.26 5.45
C ALA A 136 8.85 0.17 4.62
N SER A 137 7.58 -0.11 4.90
CA SER A 137 6.80 -1.12 4.19
C SER A 137 5.33 -0.74 4.02
N ILE A 138 4.58 -1.64 3.40
CA ILE A 138 3.14 -1.52 3.14
C ILE A 138 2.36 -2.68 3.75
N LYS A 139 1.04 -2.51 3.79
CA LYS A 139 0.02 -3.43 4.34
C LYS A 139 0.38 -4.91 4.46
N SER A 140 0.83 -5.54 3.38
CA SER A 140 1.06 -6.99 3.34
C SER A 140 2.23 -7.45 4.22
N ILE A 141 3.02 -6.52 4.80
CA ILE A 141 4.12 -6.85 5.71
C ILE A 141 3.66 -7.59 6.97
N ILE A 142 2.39 -7.44 7.36
CA ILE A 142 1.78 -8.13 8.51
C ILE A 142 1.79 -9.65 8.37
N TYR A 143 1.91 -10.16 7.14
CA TYR A 143 2.00 -11.59 6.87
C TYR A 143 3.46 -12.06 6.85
N THR A 144 4.40 -11.21 7.23
CA THR A 144 5.81 -11.56 7.40
C THR A 144 6.17 -11.49 8.88
N LYS A 145 7.34 -12.02 9.25
CA LYS A 145 7.90 -11.88 10.61
C LYS A 145 8.78 -10.63 10.75
N LEU A 146 8.81 -9.75 9.74
CA LEU A 146 9.68 -8.58 9.75
C LEU A 146 9.06 -7.47 10.59
N ALA A 147 9.82 -7.00 11.57
CA ALA A 147 9.56 -5.72 12.23
C ALA A 147 10.10 -4.60 11.34
N VAL A 148 9.30 -3.55 11.13
CA VAL A 148 9.70 -2.39 10.33
C VAL A 148 9.55 -1.11 11.13
N ASP A 149 10.29 -0.08 10.75
CA ASP A 149 10.22 1.23 11.41
C ASP A 149 8.96 1.99 11.03
N TYR A 150 8.62 1.95 9.74
CA TYR A 150 7.44 2.60 9.19
C TYR A 150 6.58 1.62 8.40
N VAL A 151 5.26 1.69 8.58
CA VAL A 151 4.32 0.93 7.76
C VAL A 151 3.15 1.79 7.32
N VAL A 152 2.78 1.67 6.05
CA VAL A 152 1.61 2.32 5.47
C VAL A 152 0.55 1.28 5.10
N PHE A 153 -0.61 1.37 5.74
CA PHE A 153 -1.77 0.56 5.38
C PHE A 153 -2.67 1.34 4.42
N SER A 154 -2.80 0.80 3.22
CA SER A 154 -3.72 1.26 2.18
C SER A 154 -4.83 0.25 1.94
N ASP A 155 -5.89 0.68 1.25
CA ASP A 155 -7.04 -0.12 0.82
C ASP A 155 -7.83 -0.79 1.95
N ARG A 156 -9.09 -0.37 2.04
CA ARG A 156 -10.10 -0.90 2.94
C ARG A 156 -10.61 -2.25 2.45
N ALA A 157 -10.92 -2.34 1.16
CA ALA A 157 -11.50 -3.52 0.53
C ALA A 157 -10.46 -4.52 0.01
N GLY A 158 -10.93 -5.69 -0.41
CA GLY A 158 -10.13 -6.76 -0.99
C GLY A 158 -9.69 -7.83 0.02
N PRO A 159 -9.14 -8.97 -0.44
CA PRO A 159 -8.80 -10.11 0.42
C PRO A 159 -7.81 -9.76 1.53
N LYS A 160 -6.85 -8.88 1.23
CA LYS A 160 -5.85 -8.37 2.17
C LYS A 160 -6.19 -6.97 2.69
N GLY A 161 -7.39 -6.46 2.42
CA GLY A 161 -7.83 -5.12 2.83
C GLY A 161 -8.12 -5.02 4.31
N TYR A 162 -8.23 -3.79 4.81
CA TYR A 162 -8.56 -3.49 6.20
C TYR A 162 -9.80 -4.22 6.70
N ASP A 163 -10.92 -4.19 5.96
CA ASP A 163 -12.20 -4.74 6.44
C ASP A 163 -12.11 -6.23 6.81
N LYS A 164 -11.33 -7.02 6.06
CA LYS A 164 -11.15 -8.45 6.30
C LYS A 164 -10.05 -8.79 7.30
N ASN A 165 -9.12 -7.86 7.55
CA ASN A 165 -7.88 -8.12 8.28
C ASN A 165 -7.64 -7.12 9.42
N PHE A 166 -8.65 -6.35 9.83
CA PHE A 166 -8.47 -5.21 10.73
C PHE A 166 -7.82 -5.63 12.06
N ARG A 167 -8.11 -6.82 12.59
CA ARG A 167 -7.48 -7.31 13.84
C ARG A 167 -5.96 -7.40 13.71
N SER A 168 -5.46 -8.05 12.65
CA SER A 168 -4.02 -8.20 12.40
C SER A 168 -3.37 -6.87 12.03
N ILE A 169 -4.07 -6.04 11.24
CA ILE A 169 -3.59 -4.71 10.85
C ILE A 169 -3.51 -3.79 12.07
N ASP A 170 -4.51 -3.76 12.95
CA ASP A 170 -4.55 -2.96 14.17
C ASP A 170 -3.51 -3.46 15.19
N ALA A 171 -3.31 -4.77 15.31
CA ALA A 171 -2.34 -5.36 16.23
C ALA A 171 -0.87 -5.18 15.80
N TYR A 172 -0.59 -5.01 14.51
CA TYR A 172 0.78 -4.84 14.02
C TYR A 172 1.42 -3.56 14.58
N LYS A 173 2.60 -3.71 15.20
CA LYS A 173 3.38 -2.61 15.79
C LYS A 173 4.62 -2.34 14.94
N ALA A 174 4.65 -1.19 14.27
CA ALA A 174 5.89 -0.69 13.68
C ALA A 174 6.75 -0.02 14.78
N ARG A 175 8.08 -0.03 14.60
CA ARG A 175 9.02 0.47 15.63
C ARG A 175 8.92 1.98 15.83
N LYS A 176 8.63 2.75 14.77
CA LYS A 176 8.62 4.22 14.81
C LYS A 176 7.27 4.82 14.42
N GLY A 177 6.64 4.35 13.35
CA GLY A 177 5.39 4.96 12.86
C GLY A 177 4.49 4.02 12.07
N LYS A 178 3.19 4.11 12.35
CA LYS A 178 2.15 3.37 11.64
C LYS A 178 1.16 4.35 11.04
N PHE A 179 0.94 4.24 9.74
CA PHE A 179 0.13 5.20 9.00
C PHE A 179 -1.02 4.52 8.27
N TYR A 180 -2.20 5.13 8.35
CA TYR A 180 -3.37 4.76 7.57
C TYR A 180 -3.60 5.81 6.48
N LEU A 181 -3.63 5.34 5.22
CA LEU A 181 -3.79 6.24 4.09
C LEU A 181 -5.23 6.80 4.04
N HIS A 182 -5.34 8.07 3.70
CA HIS A 182 -6.58 8.81 3.46
C HIS A 182 -6.52 9.38 2.04
N PHE A 183 -7.63 9.26 1.31
CA PHE A 183 -7.80 9.87 0.00
C PHE A 183 -8.99 10.82 0.07
N THR A 184 -8.77 12.12 -0.13
CA THR A 184 -9.80 13.16 -0.02
C THR A 184 -10.99 12.88 -0.94
N SER A 185 -10.70 12.43 -2.17
CA SER A 185 -11.68 12.12 -3.21
C SER A 185 -12.28 10.71 -3.09
N GLN A 186 -11.73 9.84 -2.24
CA GLN A 186 -12.15 8.45 -2.11
C GLN A 186 -12.15 8.01 -0.63
N LYS A 187 -12.98 8.69 0.17
CA LYS A 187 -12.99 8.52 1.64
C LYS A 187 -13.24 7.07 2.08
N THR A 188 -13.96 6.27 1.31
CA THR A 188 -14.22 4.86 1.66
C THR A 188 -13.09 3.91 1.25
N PHE A 189 -12.10 4.37 0.48
CA PHE A 189 -11.11 3.48 -0.12
C PHE A 189 -10.04 3.03 0.88
N ALA A 190 -9.71 3.81 1.91
CA ALA A 190 -8.59 3.51 2.81
C ALA A 190 -8.93 3.81 4.28
N PRO A 191 -8.28 3.14 5.24
CA PRO A 191 -8.68 3.21 6.65
C PRO A 191 -8.45 4.58 7.30
N GLY A 192 -7.56 5.42 6.74
CA GLY A 192 -7.19 6.71 7.31
C GLY A 192 -8.31 7.75 7.32
N SER A 193 -9.38 7.50 6.54
CA SER A 193 -10.57 8.36 6.53
C SER A 193 -11.45 8.19 7.76
N ASN A 194 -11.24 7.16 8.58
CA ASN A 194 -12.03 6.92 9.79
C ASN A 194 -11.16 7.11 11.05
N PRO A 195 -11.35 8.22 11.79
CA PRO A 195 -10.58 8.49 13.01
C PRO A 195 -10.71 7.41 14.09
N LYS A 196 -11.84 6.69 14.16
CA LYS A 196 -12.02 5.59 15.12
C LYS A 196 -11.07 4.42 14.81
N TRP A 197 -10.86 4.13 13.53
CA TRP A 197 -9.93 3.07 13.10
C TRP A 197 -8.47 3.48 13.33
N CYS A 198 -8.11 4.73 13.02
CA CYS A 198 -6.78 5.26 13.34
C CYS A 198 -6.47 5.14 14.84
N ARG A 199 -7.39 5.54 15.73
CA ARG A 199 -7.21 5.41 17.17
C ARG A 199 -7.08 3.96 17.62
N ARG A 200 -7.98 3.07 17.16
CA ARG A 200 -7.96 1.65 17.54
C ARG A 200 -6.67 0.95 17.10
N GLY A 201 -6.18 1.27 15.90
CA GLY A 201 -4.96 0.69 15.35
C GLY A 201 -3.67 1.36 15.80
N GLY A 202 -3.73 2.42 16.63
CA GLY A 202 -2.56 3.22 17.01
C GLY A 202 -1.84 3.82 15.80
N ALA A 203 -2.59 4.27 14.79
CA ALA A 203 -2.08 4.77 13.53
C ALA A 203 -2.38 6.27 13.34
N GLN A 204 -1.46 6.98 12.71
CA GLN A 204 -1.71 8.34 12.23
C GLN A 204 -2.30 8.31 10.81
N ALA A 205 -3.20 9.23 10.49
CA ALA A 205 -3.68 9.37 9.13
C ALA A 205 -2.67 10.16 8.27
N ILE A 206 -2.50 9.75 7.02
CA ILE A 206 -1.71 10.47 6.01
C ILE A 206 -2.51 10.61 4.72
N GLU A 207 -2.35 11.70 3.99
CA GLU A 207 -3.18 12.06 2.85
C GLU A 207 -2.46 11.90 1.51
N GLY A 208 -3.08 11.18 0.58
CA GLY A 208 -2.63 11.04 -0.81
C GLY A 208 -3.63 11.59 -1.83
N LYS A 209 -3.15 11.92 -3.03
CA LYS A 209 -3.95 12.60 -4.08
C LYS A 209 -5.08 11.74 -4.69
N GLY A 210 -5.04 10.41 -4.57
CA GLY A 210 -6.10 9.48 -5.01
C GLY A 210 -5.57 8.12 -5.47
N ALA A 211 -6.37 7.05 -5.35
CA ALA A 211 -5.93 5.69 -5.68
C ALA A 211 -5.91 5.38 -7.19
N SER A 212 -6.73 6.06 -7.99
CA SER A 212 -7.07 5.63 -9.37
C SER A 212 -6.60 6.57 -10.47
N LEU A 213 -6.04 7.74 -10.12
CA LEU A 213 -5.89 8.87 -11.05
C LEU A 213 -4.67 8.78 -12.01
N GLY A 214 -4.04 7.60 -12.13
CA GLY A 214 -2.85 7.38 -12.98
C GLY A 214 -1.51 7.48 -12.24
N THR A 215 -0.42 7.62 -12.98
CA THR A 215 0.92 7.78 -12.42
C THR A 215 1.13 9.23 -12.01
N PHE A 216 1.16 9.52 -10.71
CA PHE A 216 1.55 10.85 -10.23
C PHE A 216 3.05 10.93 -9.99
N PRO A 217 3.65 12.11 -10.24
CA PRO A 217 5.02 12.36 -9.83
C PRO A 217 5.16 12.18 -8.31
N LEU A 218 6.36 11.82 -7.89
CA LEU A 218 6.76 11.90 -6.49
C LEU A 218 6.67 13.36 -6.02
N VAL A 219 6.37 13.52 -4.74
CA VAL A 219 6.32 14.81 -4.05
C VAL A 219 7.50 14.84 -3.09
N SER A 220 8.32 15.88 -3.14
CA SER A 220 9.47 16.02 -2.21
C SER A 220 9.08 16.58 -0.85
N ASP A 221 8.04 17.42 -0.76
CA ASP A 221 7.57 17.98 0.52
C ASP A 221 6.25 17.33 0.98
N VAL A 222 6.26 16.00 1.13
CA VAL A 222 5.07 15.23 1.58
C VAL A 222 4.63 15.56 3.01
N GLY A 223 5.46 16.24 3.80
CA GLY A 223 5.04 16.75 5.11
C GLY A 223 4.10 17.95 5.02
N ARG A 224 4.08 18.70 3.91
CA ARG A 224 3.13 19.82 3.71
C ARG A 224 2.08 19.55 2.66
N TYR A 225 2.37 18.66 1.72
CA TYR A 225 1.50 18.38 0.58
C TYR A 225 1.05 16.92 0.59
N GLN A 226 -0.06 16.65 -0.10
CA GLN A 226 -0.51 15.28 -0.32
C GLN A 226 0.58 14.44 -1.00
N PHE A 227 0.69 13.18 -0.61
CA PHE A 227 1.58 12.25 -1.30
C PHE A 227 1.19 12.11 -2.78
N GLY A 228 2.22 12.06 -3.62
CA GLY A 228 2.07 11.55 -4.97
C GLY A 228 1.61 10.10 -4.90
N SER A 229 0.59 9.74 -5.67
CA SER A 229 0.07 8.37 -5.68
C SER A 229 0.38 7.74 -7.02
N SER A 230 1.06 6.61 -7.04
CA SER A 230 1.08 5.75 -8.21
C SER A 230 0.22 4.52 -7.91
N ARG A 231 0.05 3.63 -8.90
CA ARG A 231 -0.78 2.42 -8.84
C ARG A 231 -0.43 1.43 -7.71
N SER A 232 0.52 1.73 -6.84
CA SER A 232 0.90 0.95 -5.67
C SER A 232 1.24 1.83 -4.48
N SER A 233 0.78 1.44 -3.29
CA SER A 233 1.11 2.12 -2.03
C SER A 233 2.60 2.05 -1.66
N ILE A 234 3.38 1.20 -2.34
CA ILE A 234 4.83 1.13 -2.13
C ILE A 234 5.52 2.48 -2.43
N PHE A 235 4.97 3.28 -3.34
CA PHE A 235 5.52 4.59 -3.66
C PHE A 235 5.19 5.65 -2.61
N ILE A 236 4.13 5.44 -1.81
CA ILE A 236 3.87 6.26 -0.61
C ILE A 236 4.94 5.96 0.44
N ALA A 237 5.23 4.68 0.69
CA ALA A 237 6.30 4.27 1.59
C ALA A 237 7.68 4.74 1.12
N LEU A 238 7.96 4.71 -0.20
CA LEU A 238 9.18 5.27 -0.78
C LEU A 238 9.31 6.77 -0.49
N GLN A 239 8.27 7.56 -0.79
CA GLN A 239 8.29 9.01 -0.52
C GLN A 239 8.45 9.31 0.97
N LEU A 240 7.79 8.55 1.85
CA LEU A 240 7.95 8.70 3.29
C LEU A 240 9.41 8.46 3.70
N LEU A 241 10.02 7.37 3.21
CA LEU A 241 11.42 7.04 3.50
C LEU A 241 12.37 8.12 2.98
N LEU A 242 12.19 8.59 1.75
CA LEU A 242 12.99 9.67 1.16
C LEU A 242 12.85 10.99 1.94
N TYR A 243 11.63 11.32 2.39
CA TYR A 243 11.36 12.52 3.19
C TYR A 243 12.11 12.53 4.53
N THR A 244 12.42 11.35 5.07
CA THR A 244 13.20 11.23 6.30
C THR A 244 14.70 11.53 6.12
N GLY A 245 15.18 11.76 4.89
CA GLY A 245 16.55 12.23 4.63
C GLY A 245 17.61 11.14 4.44
N VAL A 246 17.20 9.88 4.24
CA VAL A 246 18.13 8.75 4.01
C VAL A 246 19.10 9.02 2.84
N LYS A 247 20.36 8.57 2.96
CA LYS A 247 21.37 8.71 1.88
C LYS A 247 21.21 7.69 0.76
N ARG A 248 20.59 6.55 1.08
CA ARG A 248 20.48 5.39 0.19
C ARG A 248 19.21 4.63 0.49
N VAL A 249 18.58 4.05 -0.53
CA VAL A 249 17.40 3.18 -0.39
C VAL A 249 17.64 1.86 -1.11
N TYR A 250 17.61 0.76 -0.35
CA TYR A 250 17.53 -0.59 -0.89
C TYR A 250 16.07 -1.00 -1.08
N VAL A 251 15.70 -1.32 -2.31
CA VAL A 251 14.36 -1.79 -2.68
C VAL A 251 14.38 -3.31 -2.70
N VAL A 252 13.64 -3.92 -1.77
CA VAL A 252 13.62 -5.38 -1.57
C VAL A 252 12.18 -5.87 -1.67
N GLY A 253 11.94 -7.00 -2.35
CA GLY A 253 10.58 -7.58 -2.40
C GLY A 253 9.57 -6.77 -3.20
N CYS A 254 10.00 -5.79 -4.00
CA CYS A 254 9.10 -4.96 -4.81
C CYS A 254 8.91 -5.55 -6.22
N ASP A 255 8.47 -6.80 -6.28
CA ASP A 255 8.35 -7.53 -7.53
C ASP A 255 7.25 -6.95 -8.41
N SER A 256 7.56 -6.74 -9.68
CA SER A 256 6.64 -6.21 -10.70
C SER A 256 6.55 -7.20 -11.86
N SER A 257 6.15 -8.43 -11.56
CA SER A 257 5.97 -9.51 -12.53
C SER A 257 4.57 -10.11 -12.43
N ILE A 258 4.00 -10.51 -13.57
CA ILE A 258 2.75 -11.28 -13.61
C ILE A 258 2.92 -12.68 -13.00
N TYR A 259 4.16 -13.16 -12.89
CA TYR A 259 4.50 -14.48 -12.36
C TYR A 259 4.95 -14.45 -10.89
N SER A 260 5.15 -13.27 -10.30
CA SER A 260 5.57 -13.16 -8.90
C SER A 260 4.34 -13.12 -7.99
N GLY A 261 4.24 -14.11 -7.11
CA GLY A 261 3.33 -14.07 -5.96
C GLY A 261 3.88 -13.20 -4.83
N TYR A 262 3.21 -13.28 -3.69
CA TYR A 262 3.77 -12.76 -2.45
C TYR A 262 4.87 -13.69 -1.90
N ALA A 263 5.73 -13.19 -1.02
CA ALA A 263 6.67 -14.02 -0.26
C ALA A 263 5.95 -15.22 0.39
N SER A 264 6.60 -16.38 0.43
CA SER A 264 6.03 -17.68 0.87
C SER A 264 5.36 -17.62 2.24
N LYS A 265 5.90 -16.81 3.16
CA LYS A 265 5.33 -16.60 4.49
C LYS A 265 4.08 -15.71 4.51
N SER A 266 3.79 -14.99 3.42
CA SER A 266 2.68 -14.04 3.30
C SER A 266 1.28 -14.65 3.17
N GLY A 267 1.11 -15.89 3.65
CA GLY A 267 -0.15 -16.62 3.64
C GLY A 267 -0.53 -17.24 2.29
N GLY A 268 0.43 -17.59 1.42
CA GLY A 268 0.19 -18.42 0.23
C GLY A 268 -0.75 -17.84 -0.83
N ALA A 269 -1.36 -16.69 -0.61
CA ALA A 269 -2.17 -16.00 -1.60
C ALA A 269 -1.25 -15.66 -2.77
N LYS A 270 -1.30 -16.48 -3.81
CA LYS A 270 -0.90 -16.07 -5.16
C LYS A 270 -1.57 -14.71 -5.38
N PHE A 271 -0.89 -13.75 -6.02
CA PHE A 271 -1.68 -12.73 -6.70
C PHE A 271 -2.79 -13.50 -7.42
N PRO A 272 -4.09 -13.22 -7.20
CA PRO A 272 -5.09 -13.84 -8.04
C PRO A 272 -4.56 -13.63 -9.46
N GLY A 273 -4.42 -14.70 -10.23
CA GLY A 273 -3.68 -14.76 -11.51
C GLY A 273 -4.19 -13.81 -12.60
N ASN A 274 -4.97 -12.80 -12.19
CA ASN A 274 -5.63 -11.74 -12.91
C ASN A 274 -4.85 -10.42 -12.79
N GLY A 275 -3.57 -10.44 -12.41
CA GLY A 275 -2.70 -9.28 -12.56
C GLY A 275 -2.62 -8.94 -14.04
N LYS A 276 -3.53 -8.08 -14.52
CA LYS A 276 -3.61 -7.71 -15.93
C LYS A 276 -2.22 -7.22 -16.36
N PRO A 277 -1.64 -7.73 -17.46
CA PRO A 277 -0.33 -7.29 -17.93
C PRO A 277 -0.20 -5.76 -18.03
N SER A 278 -1.31 -5.07 -18.31
CA SER A 278 -1.41 -3.61 -18.30
C SER A 278 -1.15 -2.96 -16.93
N GLU A 279 -1.57 -3.56 -15.82
CA GLU A 279 -1.30 -3.03 -14.47
C GLU A 279 0.16 -3.25 -14.07
N VAL A 280 0.72 -4.42 -14.38
CA VAL A 280 2.16 -4.66 -14.18
C VAL A 280 3.00 -3.69 -15.00
N ARG A 281 2.62 -3.43 -16.25
CA ARG A 281 3.26 -2.42 -17.09
C ARG A 281 3.21 -1.03 -16.44
N LYS A 282 2.06 -0.59 -15.94
CA LYS A 282 1.92 0.71 -15.26
C LYS A 282 2.77 0.82 -14.00
N ILE A 283 2.90 -0.25 -13.21
CA ILE A 283 3.79 -0.27 -12.04
C ILE A 283 5.25 -0.12 -12.47
N LYS A 284 5.67 -0.80 -13.55
CA LYS A 284 7.01 -0.65 -14.12
C LYS A 284 7.27 0.77 -14.64
N GLU A 285 6.28 1.38 -15.31
CA GLU A 285 6.33 2.77 -15.75
C GLU A 285 6.45 3.72 -14.55
N ALA A 286 5.70 3.49 -13.47
CA ALA A 286 5.82 4.26 -12.23
C ALA A 286 7.21 4.16 -11.58
N TRP A 287 7.83 2.97 -11.60
CA TRP A 287 9.20 2.81 -11.14
C TRP A 287 10.21 3.53 -12.02
N ALA A 288 10.08 3.43 -13.34
CA ALA A 288 10.94 4.16 -14.27
C ALA A 288 10.84 5.68 -14.04
N GLU A 289 9.63 6.17 -13.81
CA GLU A 289 9.41 7.58 -13.50
C GLU A 289 9.98 7.99 -12.14
N ALA A 290 9.83 7.16 -11.11
CA ALA A 290 10.46 7.41 -9.81
C ALA A 290 11.99 7.50 -9.93
N VAL A 291 12.63 6.54 -10.62
CA VAL A 291 14.08 6.55 -10.88
C VAL A 291 14.51 7.82 -11.61
N ARG A 292 13.72 8.27 -12.60
CA ARG A 292 14.01 9.49 -13.36
C ARG A 292 13.89 10.76 -12.51
N GLN A 293 12.91 10.82 -11.60
CA GLN A 293 12.65 12.00 -10.77
C GLN A 293 13.56 12.11 -9.55
N MET A 294 14.01 10.97 -9.00
CA MET A 294 14.77 10.94 -7.76
C MET A 294 16.02 11.84 -7.77
N PRO A 295 16.89 11.85 -8.80
CA PRO A 295 18.07 12.72 -8.81
C PRO A 295 17.75 14.22 -8.73
N VAL A 296 16.56 14.62 -9.18
CA VAL A 296 16.11 16.03 -9.16
C VAL A 296 15.43 16.36 -7.84
N LEU A 297 14.56 15.48 -7.35
CA LEU A 297 13.75 15.70 -6.15
C LEU A 297 14.51 15.43 -4.84
N TYR A 298 15.46 14.51 -4.89
CA TYR A 298 16.22 13.99 -3.76
C TYR A 298 17.70 13.83 -4.18
N PRO A 299 18.39 14.94 -4.46
CA PRO A 299 19.77 14.89 -4.94
C PRO A 299 20.66 14.17 -3.94
N GLY A 300 21.56 13.34 -4.45
CA GLY A 300 22.50 12.55 -3.63
C GLY A 300 21.95 11.24 -3.06
N VAL A 301 20.64 10.98 -3.17
CA VAL A 301 20.08 9.69 -2.70
C VAL A 301 20.33 8.58 -3.70
N GLU A 302 21.00 7.51 -3.27
CA GLU A 302 21.24 6.32 -4.11
C GLU A 302 20.07 5.32 -4.01
N LEU A 303 19.48 4.91 -5.14
CA LEU A 303 18.49 3.83 -5.19
C LEU A 303 19.14 2.53 -5.68
N ILE A 304 18.92 1.44 -4.95
CA ILE A 304 19.49 0.12 -5.27
C ILE A 304 18.38 -0.93 -5.25
N ILE A 305 18.22 -1.69 -6.33
CA ILE A 305 17.21 -2.76 -6.41
C ILE A 305 17.82 -4.10 -6.07
N VAL A 306 17.28 -4.77 -5.07
CA VAL A 306 17.76 -6.06 -4.56
C VAL A 306 16.87 -7.18 -5.09
N ASN A 307 17.49 -8.23 -5.65
CA ASN A 307 16.82 -9.37 -6.27
C ASN A 307 15.69 -8.97 -7.24
N PRO A 308 15.95 -8.07 -8.20
CA PRO A 308 14.91 -7.53 -9.07
C PRO A 308 14.13 -8.63 -9.80
N MET A 309 12.81 -8.68 -9.58
CA MET A 309 11.89 -9.50 -10.37
C MET A 309 10.91 -8.59 -11.11
N GLY A 310 11.04 -8.54 -12.43
CA GLY A 310 10.22 -7.64 -13.28
C GLY A 310 10.67 -6.17 -13.28
N LEU A 311 11.73 -5.82 -12.56
CA LEU A 311 12.36 -4.48 -12.55
C LEU A 311 13.77 -4.46 -13.19
N ASN A 312 14.18 -5.57 -13.81
CA ASN A 312 15.52 -5.73 -14.41
C ASN A 312 15.81 -4.70 -15.52
N GLN A 313 14.77 -4.29 -16.24
CA GLN A 313 14.85 -3.35 -17.36
C GLN A 313 15.02 -1.88 -16.95
N LEU A 314 14.94 -1.54 -15.65
CA LEU A 314 15.10 -0.15 -15.22
C LEU A 314 16.54 0.32 -15.48
N LYS A 315 16.69 1.43 -16.19
CA LYS A 315 17.99 2.05 -16.49
C LYS A 315 18.38 3.05 -15.40
N GLY A 316 19.68 3.31 -15.24
CA GLY A 316 20.18 4.34 -14.31
C GLY A 316 20.04 3.99 -12.82
N VAL A 317 19.82 2.72 -12.49
CA VAL A 317 19.69 2.23 -11.11
C VAL A 317 20.58 1.01 -10.88
N LYS A 318 21.29 1.00 -9.75
CA LYS A 318 22.13 -0.12 -9.33
C LYS A 318 21.26 -1.32 -8.96
N LYS A 319 21.73 -2.52 -9.26
CA LYS A 319 21.02 -3.77 -8.96
C LYS A 319 21.96 -4.75 -8.27
N ILE A 320 21.45 -5.44 -7.26
CA ILE A 320 22.19 -6.47 -6.50
C ILE A 320 21.37 -7.76 -6.54
N ASN A 321 22.04 -8.89 -6.68
CA ASN A 321 21.43 -10.21 -6.61
C ASN A 321 22.10 -11.01 -5.48
N LEU A 322 21.31 -11.40 -4.48
CA LEU A 322 21.75 -12.17 -3.31
C LEU A 322 21.85 -13.67 -3.62
N GLY A 323 21.46 -14.10 -4.83
CA GLY A 323 21.40 -15.50 -5.21
C GLY A 323 20.07 -16.15 -4.82
N LYS A 324 20.03 -17.49 -4.80
CA LYS A 324 18.80 -18.27 -4.54
C LYS A 324 18.55 -18.53 -3.05
N LYS A 325 19.59 -18.48 -2.21
CA LYS A 325 19.49 -18.74 -0.77
C LYS A 325 19.23 -17.42 -0.02
N PRO A 326 18.52 -17.44 1.11
CA PRO A 326 18.37 -16.26 1.97
C PRO A 326 19.74 -15.72 2.40
N ARG A 327 19.96 -14.41 2.26
CA ARG A 327 21.20 -13.72 2.70
C ARG A 327 20.88 -12.33 3.22
N THR A 328 21.76 -11.82 4.11
CA THR A 328 21.75 -10.41 4.51
C THR A 328 22.30 -9.55 3.37
N LEU A 329 21.92 -8.27 3.35
CA LEU A 329 22.54 -7.27 2.46
C LEU A 329 23.90 -6.84 2.98
N PHE A 330 24.01 -6.75 4.31
CA PHE A 330 25.16 -6.22 5.00
C PHE A 330 25.86 -7.33 5.78
N ALA A 331 27.17 -7.24 5.87
CA ALA A 331 27.93 -8.06 6.80
C ALA A 331 27.60 -7.59 8.23
N PRO A 332 27.47 -8.51 9.21
CA PRO A 332 27.40 -8.09 10.60
C PRO A 332 28.68 -7.33 10.97
N PRO A 333 28.60 -6.28 11.82
CA PRO A 333 29.79 -5.59 12.29
C PRO A 333 30.79 -6.57 12.91
N PRO A 334 32.11 -6.36 12.74
CA PRO A 334 33.13 -7.19 13.38
C PRO A 334 32.87 -7.34 14.87
N GLY A 335 32.92 -8.57 15.40
CA GLY A 335 32.67 -8.86 16.81
C GLY A 335 31.20 -8.97 17.21
N THR A 336 30.24 -8.77 16.28
CA THR A 336 28.83 -9.09 16.55
C THR A 336 28.71 -10.61 16.68
N PRO A 337 28.21 -11.15 17.81
CA PRO A 337 27.96 -12.57 17.93
C PRO A 337 27.03 -13.00 16.79
N PRO A 338 27.22 -14.19 16.19
CA PRO A 338 26.28 -14.69 15.20
C PRO A 338 24.88 -14.63 15.79
N LEU A 339 23.96 -13.97 15.08
CA LEU A 339 22.56 -13.87 15.49
C LEU A 339 22.10 -15.29 15.85
N ALA A 340 21.79 -15.50 17.13
CA ALA A 340 21.23 -16.77 17.56
C ALA A 340 20.05 -17.05 16.62
N PRO A 341 19.96 -18.25 16.03
CA PRO A 341 18.89 -18.56 15.10
C PRO A 341 17.60 -18.21 15.80
N THR A 342 16.89 -17.18 15.30
CA THR A 342 15.67 -16.69 15.93
C THR A 342 14.77 -17.91 16.04
N SER A 343 14.63 -18.45 17.25
CA SER A 343 13.75 -19.57 17.53
C SER A 343 12.40 -19.06 17.08
N GLY A 344 11.93 -19.58 15.94
CA GLY A 344 10.81 -18.98 15.26
C GLY A 344 9.67 -18.98 16.24
N VAL A 345 9.29 -17.80 16.75
CA VAL A 345 8.11 -17.63 17.59
C VAL A 345 7.01 -18.39 16.87
N ARG A 346 6.61 -19.51 17.46
CA ARG A 346 5.52 -20.32 16.94
C ARG A 346 4.33 -19.37 16.98
N PRO A 347 3.59 -19.18 15.86
CA PRO A 347 2.40 -18.35 15.91
C PRO A 347 1.52 -18.91 17.02
N ASP A 348 1.09 -18.03 17.94
CA ASP A 348 0.13 -18.39 18.96
C ASP A 348 -1.05 -19.11 18.30
N ALA A 349 -1.56 -20.16 18.96
CA ALA A 349 -2.57 -21.07 18.45
C ALA A 349 -3.83 -20.37 17.89
N VAL A 350 -4.05 -19.11 18.26
CA VAL A 350 -5.10 -18.22 17.74
C VAL A 350 -5.00 -18.01 16.22
N THR A 351 -3.80 -18.05 15.63
CA THR A 351 -3.62 -17.80 14.19
C THR A 351 -4.02 -19.00 13.33
N ARG A 352 -4.10 -20.22 13.89
CA ARG A 352 -4.52 -21.42 13.15
C ARG A 352 -6.03 -21.53 12.93
N ARG A 353 -6.85 -20.76 13.66
CA ARG A 353 -8.31 -20.76 13.47
C ARG A 353 -8.82 -19.74 12.45
N LEU A 354 -7.93 -18.99 11.81
CA LEU A 354 -8.28 -17.93 10.85
C LEU A 354 -7.64 -18.13 9.45
N MET A 355 -7.06 -19.30 9.19
CA MET A 355 -6.61 -19.73 7.85
C MET A 355 -7.40 -20.95 7.42
#